data_AF-A0A150GDW1-F1
#
_entry.id   AF-A0A150GDW1-F1
#
_cell.length_a   1.000
_cell.length_b   1.000
_cell.length_c   1.000
_cell.angle_alpha   90.00
_cell.angle_beta   90.00
_cell.angle_gamma   90.00
#
_symmetry.space_group_name_H-M   'P 1'
#
loop_
_entity.id
_entity.type
_entity.pdbx_description
1 polymer ?
#
loop_
_entity_poly.entity_id
_entity_poly.type
_entity_poly.pdbx_seq_one_letter_code
_entity_poly.pdbx_strand_id
1 'polypeptide(L)'
;MLLLCSSEQLLQTLLGAPGSGFPWCQCVSYDCKCSPYSLTLANVTKARTTTTTCFDVVYRGCDTSLACCRGMLDAVDKLSLETTASCATTKSYITKVTVDGKTHFSWNTLSHATPSGGTGYELKIYNLGMSNASLPGSQVCVYSQRPCLDTSDLLLDNGRGGSHEARHYAGNASAP
;
A
#
# COMPACT_ATOMS: atom_id res chain seq x y z
N MET A 1 12.47 9.14 0.93
CA MET A 1 11.44 9.90 0.19
C MET A 1 10.21 9.00 0.05
N LEU A 2 9.31 9.10 1.02
CA LEU A 2 7.97 8.51 1.01
C LEU A 2 7.04 9.66 1.41
N LEU A 3 6.12 10.01 0.54
CA LEU A 3 5.12 11.04 0.80
C LEU A 3 3.80 10.34 1.08
N LEU A 4 3.32 10.54 2.30
CA LEU A 4 1.96 10.21 2.72
C LEU A 4 1.02 11.24 2.08
N CYS A 5 -0.16 10.80 1.67
CA CYS A 5 -1.24 11.70 1.30
C CYS A 5 -1.74 12.43 2.53
N SER A 6 -1.18 13.61 2.75
CA SER A 6 -1.81 14.68 3.48
C SER A 6 -2.22 15.73 2.45
N SER A 7 -3.41 16.28 2.63
CA SER A 7 -4.06 17.32 1.82
C SER A 7 -3.29 18.66 1.70
N GLU A 8 -1.97 18.67 1.92
CA GLU A 8 -1.10 19.86 1.89
C GLU A 8 -0.17 19.92 0.66
N GLN A 9 -0.27 18.99 -0.30
CA GLN A 9 0.61 18.95 -1.49
C GLN A 9 0.23 19.93 -2.62
N LEU A 10 -0.77 20.80 -2.42
CA LEU A 10 -1.22 21.73 -3.46
C LEU A 10 -0.23 22.87 -3.77
N LEU A 11 0.90 22.97 -3.06
CA LEU A 11 1.85 24.08 -3.21
C LEU A 11 3.14 23.76 -3.98
N GLN A 12 3.42 22.50 -4.31
CA GLN A 12 4.71 22.13 -4.95
C GLN A 12 4.66 21.94 -6.47
N THR A 13 3.48 22.04 -7.10
CA THR A 13 3.33 21.94 -8.56
C THR A 13 3.77 23.19 -9.33
N LEU A 14 4.28 24.24 -8.65
CA LEU A 14 4.67 25.51 -9.27
C LEU A 14 6.12 25.59 -9.75
N LEU A 15 6.95 24.57 -9.51
CA LEU A 15 8.37 24.58 -9.91
C LEU A 15 8.65 23.44 -10.90
N GLY A 16 8.33 23.71 -12.17
CA GLY A 16 8.47 22.77 -13.28
C GLY A 16 9.89 22.20 -13.43
N ALA A 17 10.01 20.89 -13.26
CA ALA A 17 11.18 20.11 -13.67
C ALA A 17 10.84 19.27 -14.92
N PRO A 18 11.73 19.22 -15.93
CA PRO A 18 11.45 18.58 -17.22
C PRO A 18 11.52 17.06 -17.13
N GLY A 19 10.66 16.40 -17.90
CA GLY A 19 10.50 14.94 -17.92
C GLY A 19 11.74 14.18 -18.36
N SER A 20 12.03 13.10 -17.62
CA SER A 20 12.88 11.99 -18.05
C SER A 20 12.02 10.75 -18.23
N GLY A 21 12.19 10.08 -19.36
CA GLY A 21 11.34 8.98 -19.82
C GLY A 21 11.35 7.74 -18.93
N PHE A 22 10.24 7.00 -19.07
CA PHE A 22 10.06 5.60 -18.70
C PHE A 22 11.30 4.77 -19.13
N PRO A 23 12.05 4.16 -18.20
CA PRO A 23 11.55 3.20 -17.20
C PRO A 23 11.74 3.61 -15.73
N TRP A 24 12.04 4.88 -15.43
CA TRP A 24 12.42 5.32 -14.06
C TRP A 24 11.37 6.18 -13.35
N CYS A 25 10.12 6.19 -13.83
CA CYS A 25 9.02 6.78 -13.08
C CYS A 25 8.61 5.82 -11.96
N GLN A 26 9.22 5.93 -10.78
CA GLN A 26 8.38 5.87 -9.58
C GLN A 26 7.25 6.88 -9.83
N CYS A 27 5.99 6.56 -9.56
CA CYS A 27 4.93 7.57 -9.60
C CYS A 27 5.26 8.59 -8.48
N VAL A 28 6.12 9.56 -8.81
CA VAL A 28 6.81 10.48 -7.88
C VAL A 28 5.88 11.57 -7.39
N SER A 29 4.79 11.83 -8.12
CA SER A 29 3.60 12.39 -7.50
C SER A 29 2.89 11.26 -6.76
N TYR A 30 3.19 11.13 -5.47
CA TYR A 30 2.39 10.44 -4.46
C TYR A 30 1.04 11.16 -4.25
N ASP A 31 0.45 11.64 -5.33
CA ASP A 31 -0.88 12.21 -5.31
C ASP A 31 -1.83 11.02 -5.25
N CYS A 32 -2.61 10.92 -4.18
CA CYS A 32 -3.57 9.83 -3.96
C CYS A 32 -4.64 9.68 -5.04
N LYS A 33 -4.59 10.54 -6.06
CA LYS A 33 -5.39 10.47 -7.27
C LYS A 33 -4.82 9.52 -8.33
N CYS A 34 -3.60 9.01 -8.17
CA CYS A 34 -2.91 8.24 -9.21
C CYS A 34 -3.18 6.73 -9.16
N SER A 35 -3.32 6.12 -7.97
CA SER A 35 -3.64 4.69 -7.93
C SER A 35 -5.11 4.44 -8.28
N PRO A 36 -5.39 3.56 -9.26
CA PRO A 36 -6.75 3.20 -9.57
C PRO A 36 -7.38 2.25 -8.56
N TYR A 37 -6.67 1.86 -7.50
CA TYR A 37 -7.14 0.88 -6.54
C TYR A 37 -7.16 1.45 -5.12
N SER A 38 -8.21 1.13 -4.39
CA SER A 38 -8.37 1.41 -2.96
C SER A 38 -8.64 0.13 -2.20
N LEU A 39 -8.17 0.03 -0.96
CA LEU A 39 -8.59 -1.04 -0.04
C LEU A 39 -9.81 -0.60 0.76
N THR A 40 -10.80 -1.48 0.90
CA THR A 40 -11.95 -1.28 1.80
C THR A 40 -11.98 -2.38 2.84
N LEU A 41 -12.20 -2.02 4.10
CA LEU A 41 -12.34 -3.00 5.17
C LEU A 41 -13.52 -3.94 4.87
N ALA A 42 -13.23 -5.24 4.77
CA ALA A 42 -14.22 -6.27 4.48
C ALA A 42 -14.70 -6.96 5.75
N ASN A 43 -13.76 -7.47 6.57
CA ASN A 43 -14.08 -8.17 7.80
C ASN A 43 -12.93 -8.12 8.81
N VAL A 44 -13.28 -8.28 10.08
CA VAL A 44 -12.35 -8.37 11.20
C VAL A 44 -12.76 -9.56 12.07
N THR A 45 -11.88 -10.54 12.19
CA THR A 45 -12.09 -11.71 13.06
C THR A 45 -11.08 -11.68 14.19
N LYS A 46 -11.54 -11.60 15.44
CA LYS A 46 -10.68 -11.66 16.62
C LYS A 46 -10.73 -13.06 17.24
N ALA A 47 -9.57 -13.69 17.39
CA ALA A 47 -9.34 -14.86 18.21
C ALA A 47 -8.56 -14.47 19.48
N ARG A 48 -8.41 -15.39 20.45
CA ARG A 48 -7.80 -15.09 21.77
C ARG A 48 -6.43 -14.40 21.68
N THR A 49 -5.62 -14.76 20.69
CA THR A 49 -4.23 -14.27 20.55
C THR A 49 -3.96 -13.63 19.19
N THR A 50 -4.93 -13.64 18.29
CA THR A 50 -4.71 -13.30 16.88
C THR A 50 -5.90 -12.53 16.34
N THR A 51 -5.65 -11.46 15.62
CA THR A 51 -6.67 -10.74 14.85
C THR A 51 -6.41 -10.97 13.37
N THR A 52 -7.47 -11.23 12.62
CA THR A 52 -7.44 -11.25 11.15
C THR A 52 -8.23 -10.07 10.65
N THR A 53 -7.57 -9.17 9.92
CA THR A 53 -8.19 -8.01 9.26
C THR A 53 -8.11 -8.21 7.76
N CYS A 54 -9.26 -8.25 7.10
CA CYS A 54 -9.38 -8.49 5.66
C CYS A 54 -9.86 -7.23 4.95
N PHE A 55 -9.27 -6.97 3.79
CA PHE A 55 -9.58 -5.85 2.91
C PHE A 55 -9.94 -6.36 1.52
N ASP A 56 -10.99 -5.80 0.94
CA ASP A 56 -11.30 -6.01 -0.47
C ASP A 56 -10.60 -4.93 -1.29
N VAL A 57 -9.99 -5.33 -2.40
CA VAL A 57 -9.38 -4.40 -3.34
C VAL A 57 -10.45 -3.90 -4.32
N VAL A 58 -10.61 -2.58 -4.42
CA VAL A 58 -11.64 -1.97 -5.25
C VAL A 58 -11.01 -1.08 -6.31
N TYR A 59 -11.43 -1.25 -7.57
CA TYR A 59 -11.07 -0.36 -8.67
C TYR A 59 -11.90 0.93 -8.62
N ARG A 60 -11.23 2.08 -8.66
CA ARG A 60 -11.81 3.42 -8.67
C ARG A 60 -11.60 4.18 -9.99
N GLY A 61 -10.79 3.62 -10.89
CA GLY A 61 -10.45 4.27 -12.16
C GLY A 61 -9.21 5.15 -12.07
N CYS A 62 -8.58 5.39 -13.21
CA CYS A 62 -7.49 6.36 -13.38
C CYS A 62 -7.50 6.88 -14.83
N ASP A 63 -6.81 7.99 -15.09
CA ASP A 63 -6.65 8.52 -16.44
C ASP A 63 -5.68 7.64 -17.25
N THR A 64 -6.22 6.88 -18.20
CA THR A 64 -5.47 5.94 -19.04
C THR A 64 -4.52 6.61 -20.03
N SER A 65 -4.59 7.93 -20.21
CA SER A 65 -3.57 8.67 -20.97
C SER A 65 -2.21 8.65 -20.25
N LEU A 66 -2.23 8.56 -18.92
CA LEU A 66 -1.04 8.53 -18.07
C LEU A 66 -0.38 7.16 -18.09
N ALA A 67 0.94 7.13 -18.26
CA ALA A 67 1.73 5.89 -18.24
C ALA A 67 1.64 5.17 -16.88
N CYS A 68 1.60 5.92 -15.76
CA CYS A 68 1.46 5.35 -14.41
C CYS A 68 0.15 4.55 -14.26
N CYS A 69 -0.96 5.09 -14.75
CA CYS A 69 -2.26 4.40 -14.77
C CYS A 69 -2.16 3.10 -15.58
N ARG A 70 -1.70 3.17 -16.84
CA ARG A 70 -1.57 1.99 -17.70
C ARG A 70 -0.66 0.90 -17.10
N GLY A 71 0.46 1.29 -16.49
CA GLY A 71 1.33 0.34 -15.79
C GLY A 71 0.63 -0.38 -14.64
N MET A 72 -0.13 0.36 -13.82
CA MET A 72 -0.92 -0.24 -12.73
C MET A 72 -2.12 -1.08 -13.20
N LEU A 73 -2.65 -0.81 -14.40
CA LEU A 73 -3.68 -1.67 -14.98
C LEU A 73 -3.11 -2.98 -15.51
N ASP A 74 -1.88 -2.95 -16.02
CA ASP A 74 -1.20 -4.12 -16.58
C ASP A 74 -0.71 -5.07 -15.48
N ALA A 75 -0.01 -4.53 -14.47
CA ALA A 75 0.45 -5.30 -13.32
C ALA A 75 0.51 -4.43 -12.06
N VAL A 76 0.18 -5.03 -10.93
CA VAL A 76 0.40 -4.48 -9.60
C VAL A 76 1.28 -5.47 -8.87
N ASP A 77 2.44 -5.00 -8.44
CA ASP A 77 3.41 -5.81 -7.73
C ASP A 77 3.42 -5.53 -6.24
N LYS A 78 2.90 -4.38 -5.80
CA LYS A 78 2.97 -4.00 -4.40
C LYS A 78 1.66 -3.44 -3.86
N LEU A 79 1.32 -3.80 -2.63
CA LEU A 79 0.33 -3.12 -1.80
C LEU A 79 1.02 -2.54 -0.56
N SER A 80 0.63 -1.33 -0.15
CA SER A 80 1.14 -0.68 1.05
C SER A 80 -0.02 -0.34 1.97
N LEU A 81 0.03 -0.82 3.20
CA LEU A 81 -0.90 -0.43 4.26
C LEU A 81 -0.12 0.38 5.29
N GLU A 82 -0.63 1.55 5.63
CA GLU A 82 -0.14 2.28 6.80
C GLU A 82 -0.50 1.52 8.07
N THR A 83 0.44 1.48 9.01
CA THR A 83 0.26 0.77 10.28
C THR A 83 0.73 1.63 11.44
N THR A 84 0.44 1.19 12.65
CA THR A 84 1.03 1.77 13.86
C THR A 84 2.42 1.19 14.13
N ALA A 85 3.18 1.85 15.02
CA ALA A 85 4.47 1.37 15.48
C ALA A 85 4.38 -0.04 16.08
N SER A 86 3.27 -0.39 16.74
CA SER A 86 3.05 -1.69 17.37
C SER A 86 3.11 -2.85 16.37
N CYS A 87 2.70 -2.61 15.12
CA CYS A 87 2.78 -3.61 14.05
C CYS A 87 4.14 -3.67 13.37
N ALA A 88 4.83 -2.53 13.21
CA ALA A 88 6.02 -2.46 12.37
C ALA A 88 7.35 -2.60 13.12
N THR A 89 7.34 -2.40 14.44
CA THR A 89 8.55 -2.50 15.28
C THR A 89 9.13 -3.91 15.32
N THR A 90 8.29 -4.94 15.18
CA THR A 90 8.75 -6.33 15.08
C THR A 90 7.92 -7.09 14.06
N LYS A 91 8.60 -7.61 13.03
CA LYS A 91 7.96 -8.35 11.92
C LYS A 91 7.07 -9.49 12.40
N SER A 92 7.44 -10.17 13.50
CA SER A 92 6.69 -11.33 14.04
C SER A 92 5.31 -10.98 14.60
N TYR A 93 4.97 -9.70 14.80
CA TYR A 93 3.63 -9.32 15.21
C TYR A 93 2.62 -9.39 14.07
N ILE A 94 3.09 -9.35 12.82
CA ILE A 94 2.33 -9.79 11.66
C ILE A 94 2.76 -11.22 11.35
N THR A 95 1.85 -12.16 11.53
CA THR A 95 2.16 -13.59 11.49
C THR A 95 1.94 -14.19 10.11
N LYS A 96 1.01 -13.62 9.33
CA LYS A 96 0.64 -14.13 8.02
C LYS A 96 -0.05 -13.03 7.21
N VAL A 97 0.19 -13.05 5.90
CA VAL A 97 -0.62 -12.32 4.91
C VAL A 97 -1.21 -13.35 3.96
N THR A 98 -2.47 -13.17 3.57
CA THR A 98 -3.09 -13.98 2.53
C THR A 98 -3.69 -13.10 1.44
N VAL A 99 -3.66 -13.57 0.20
CA VAL A 99 -4.39 -12.99 -0.94
C VAL A 99 -5.32 -14.08 -1.47
N ASP A 100 -6.61 -13.81 -1.52
CA ASP A 100 -7.67 -14.76 -1.89
C ASP A 100 -7.58 -16.08 -1.11
N GLY A 101 -7.36 -15.96 0.20
CA GLY A 101 -7.23 -17.08 1.13
C GLY A 101 -5.92 -17.88 1.03
N LYS A 102 -5.04 -17.58 0.06
CA LYS A 102 -3.74 -18.26 -0.09
C LYS A 102 -2.66 -17.48 0.64
N THR A 103 -1.79 -18.19 1.38
CA THR A 103 -0.65 -17.55 2.06
C THR A 103 0.26 -16.87 1.06
N HIS A 104 0.50 -15.59 1.30
CA HIS A 104 1.44 -14.77 0.54
C HIS A 104 2.68 -14.53 1.39
N PHE A 105 3.85 -14.95 0.89
CA PHE A 105 5.09 -14.92 1.67
C PHE A 105 5.91 -13.64 1.46
N SER A 106 5.67 -12.92 0.36
CA SER A 106 6.44 -11.73 0.03
C SER A 106 5.84 -10.49 0.67
N TRP A 107 6.19 -10.24 1.93
CA TRP A 107 5.79 -9.04 2.66
C TRP A 107 6.83 -8.64 3.72
N ASN A 108 6.81 -7.37 4.11
CA ASN A 108 7.64 -6.84 5.18
C ASN A 108 7.00 -5.64 5.88
N THR A 109 7.36 -5.43 7.14
CA THR A 109 7.06 -4.19 7.84
C THR A 109 8.24 -3.24 7.76
N LEU A 110 7.98 -1.95 7.63
CA LEU A 110 9.00 -0.92 7.49
C LEU A 110 8.63 0.32 8.29
N SER A 111 9.63 0.98 8.83
CA SER A 111 9.53 2.36 9.32
C SER A 111 10.19 3.31 8.31
N HIS A 112 9.68 4.53 8.21
CA HIS A 112 10.28 5.58 7.38
C HIS A 112 10.13 6.94 8.05
N ALA A 113 11.06 7.86 7.78
CA ALA A 113 10.92 9.24 8.24
C ALA A 113 9.80 9.94 7.47
N THR A 114 8.92 10.65 8.18
CA THR A 114 7.88 11.49 7.56
C THR A 114 8.43 12.87 7.23
N PRO A 115 7.82 13.61 6.28
CA PRO A 115 8.23 14.98 5.96
C PRO A 115 8.16 15.95 7.14
N SER A 116 7.29 15.67 8.10
CA SER A 116 7.11 16.43 9.34
C SER A 116 8.14 16.10 10.43
N GLY A 117 9.13 15.24 10.15
CA GLY A 117 10.14 14.84 11.12
C GLY A 117 9.73 13.72 12.08
N GLY A 118 8.59 13.07 11.83
CA GLY A 118 8.12 11.89 12.56
C GLY A 118 8.59 10.57 11.94
N THR A 119 8.10 9.46 12.49
CA THR A 119 8.29 8.12 11.90
C THR A 119 6.93 7.55 11.49
N GLY A 120 6.79 7.23 10.21
CA GLY A 120 5.67 6.47 9.65
C GLY A 120 5.99 4.99 9.62
N TYR A 121 4.95 4.16 9.67
CA TYR A 121 5.06 2.71 9.69
C TYR A 121 4.15 2.10 8.62
N GLU A 122 4.65 1.08 7.94
CA GLU A 122 3.93 0.45 6.83
C GLU A 122 4.10 -1.07 6.85
N LEU A 123 3.06 -1.78 6.44
CA LEU A 123 3.14 -3.13 5.91
C LEU A 123 3.19 -3.05 4.38
N LYS A 124 4.22 -3.63 3.77
CA LYS A 124 4.33 -3.78 2.32
C LYS A 124 4.20 -5.24 1.93
N ILE A 125 3.36 -5.49 0.94
CA ILE A 125 3.12 -6.78 0.32
C ILE A 125 3.65 -6.67 -1.11
N TYR A 126 4.57 -7.52 -1.53
CA TYR A 126 5.29 -7.43 -2.81
C TYR A 126 5.00 -8.62 -3.71
N ASN A 127 5.47 -8.59 -4.97
CA ASN A 127 5.37 -9.68 -5.93
C ASN A 127 3.93 -10.22 -6.06
N LEU A 128 2.95 -9.32 -6.07
CA LEU A 128 1.55 -9.68 -6.29
C LEU A 128 1.35 -10.19 -7.72
N GLY A 129 1.96 -9.54 -8.72
CA GLY A 129 1.84 -9.93 -10.12
C GLY A 129 0.39 -9.94 -10.64
N MET A 130 -0.48 -9.08 -10.08
CA MET A 130 -1.92 -9.07 -10.38
C MET A 130 -2.26 -7.92 -11.33
N SER A 131 -3.05 -8.17 -12.35
CA SER A 131 -3.52 -7.12 -13.27
C SER A 131 -4.87 -6.55 -12.84
N ASN A 132 -5.38 -5.56 -13.57
CA ASN A 132 -6.73 -5.04 -13.36
C ASN A 132 -7.84 -6.11 -13.56
N ALA A 133 -7.55 -7.24 -14.21
CA ALA A 133 -8.50 -8.33 -14.36
C ALA A 133 -8.61 -9.22 -13.12
N SER A 134 -7.56 -9.27 -12.29
CA SER A 134 -7.48 -10.18 -11.14
C SER A 134 -7.42 -9.46 -9.80
N LEU A 135 -6.94 -8.22 -9.77
CA LEU A 135 -6.76 -7.48 -8.51
C LEU A 135 -8.08 -6.97 -7.94
N PRO A 136 -8.97 -6.30 -8.69
CA PRO A 136 -10.26 -5.88 -8.15
C PRO A 136 -11.12 -7.07 -7.73
N GLY A 137 -11.72 -6.98 -6.54
CA GLY A 137 -12.49 -8.07 -5.94
C GLY A 137 -11.63 -9.12 -5.22
N SER A 138 -10.30 -9.04 -5.32
CA SER A 138 -9.42 -9.86 -4.48
C SER A 138 -9.47 -9.41 -3.03
N GLN A 139 -9.24 -10.36 -2.13
CA GLN A 139 -9.24 -10.13 -0.69
C GLN A 139 -7.85 -10.32 -0.09
N VAL A 140 -7.35 -9.28 0.57
CA VAL A 140 -6.07 -9.29 1.28
C VAL A 140 -6.33 -9.33 2.78
N CYS A 141 -5.88 -10.39 3.45
CA CYS A 141 -6.01 -10.51 4.89
C CYS A 141 -4.66 -10.49 5.59
N VAL A 142 -4.58 -9.71 6.67
CA VAL A 142 -3.43 -9.59 7.55
C VAL A 142 -3.77 -10.24 8.88
N TYR A 143 -2.91 -11.16 9.31
CA TYR A 143 -3.03 -11.86 10.58
C TYR A 143 -2.00 -11.28 11.53
N SER A 144 -2.46 -10.72 12.64
CA SER A 144 -1.61 -10.04 13.59
C SER A 144 -1.81 -10.56 15.01
N GLN A 145 -0.83 -10.34 15.87
CA GLN A 145 -0.84 -10.72 17.27
C GLN A 145 -0.34 -9.56 18.14
N ARG A 146 -0.51 -9.68 19.47
CA ARG A 146 -0.09 -8.62 20.41
C ARG A 146 1.36 -8.20 20.17
N PRO A 147 1.65 -6.89 20.21
CA PRO A 147 0.75 -5.76 20.53
C PRO A 147 -0.06 -5.20 19.35
N CYS A 148 0.08 -5.75 18.14
CA CYS A 148 -0.66 -5.36 16.93
C CYS A 148 -1.96 -6.17 16.83
N LEU A 149 -3.03 -5.77 17.52
CA LEU A 149 -4.29 -6.54 17.54
C LEU A 149 -5.52 -5.75 17.12
N ASP A 150 -5.45 -4.44 17.13
CA ASP A 150 -6.62 -3.63 16.86
C ASP A 150 -6.67 -3.24 15.40
N THR A 151 -7.90 -3.08 14.90
CA THR A 151 -8.14 -2.68 13.52
C THR A 151 -7.51 -1.34 13.24
N SER A 152 -7.51 -0.44 14.23
CA SER A 152 -6.82 0.85 14.20
C SER A 152 -5.29 0.74 14.04
N ASP A 153 -4.70 -0.44 14.30
CA ASP A 153 -3.27 -0.66 14.08
C ASP A 153 -2.93 -0.91 12.59
N LEU A 154 -3.91 -1.36 11.81
CA LEU A 154 -3.80 -1.64 10.37
C LEU A 154 -4.64 -0.68 9.50
N LEU A 155 -5.47 0.12 10.15
CA LEU A 155 -6.30 1.20 9.63
C LEU A 155 -5.96 2.44 10.43
N LEU A 156 -4.95 3.20 10.00
CA LEU A 156 -4.78 4.56 10.52
C LEU A 156 -5.90 5.45 9.98
N ASP A 157 -7.13 5.23 10.46
CA ASP A 157 -8.24 6.18 10.37
C ASP A 157 -8.03 7.26 11.44
N ASN A 158 -7.04 8.13 11.25
CA ASN A 158 -6.99 9.41 11.97
C ASN A 158 -8.01 10.40 11.41
N GLY A 159 -9.26 9.98 11.19
CA GLY A 159 -10.38 10.84 10.78
C GLY A 159 -10.14 11.69 9.52
N ARG A 160 -9.15 11.34 8.68
CA ARG A 160 -8.69 12.15 7.54
C ARG A 160 -8.27 11.30 6.32
N GLY A 161 -8.88 10.14 6.11
CA GLY A 161 -8.65 9.36 4.89
C GLY A 161 -7.24 8.76 4.78
N GLY A 162 -6.89 7.86 5.70
CA GLY A 162 -5.69 7.04 5.59
C GLY A 162 -5.68 6.30 4.25
N SER A 163 -4.66 6.55 3.44
CA SER A 163 -4.66 6.13 2.04
C SER A 163 -4.04 4.75 1.91
N HIS A 164 -4.90 3.73 1.76
CA HIS A 164 -4.50 2.36 1.50
C HIS A 164 -4.40 2.13 0.00
N GLU A 165 -3.18 1.92 -0.51
CA GLU A 165 -2.89 2.07 -1.94
C GLU A 165 -2.16 0.86 -2.54
N ALA A 166 -2.60 0.45 -3.73
CA ALA A 166 -1.88 -0.47 -4.60
C ALA A 166 -0.90 0.27 -5.50
N ARG A 167 0.29 -0.31 -5.67
CA ARG A 167 1.41 0.28 -6.39
C ARG A 167 2.01 -0.71 -7.38
N HIS A 168 2.22 -0.28 -8.60
CA HIS A 168 3.07 -0.99 -9.57
C HIS A 168 4.54 -0.70 -9.29
N TYR A 169 5.39 -1.72 -9.41
CA TYR A 169 6.83 -1.56 -9.46
C TYR A 169 7.29 -2.23 -10.75
N ALA A 170 7.78 -1.44 -11.71
CA ALA A 170 8.53 -2.02 -12.81
C ALA A 170 9.75 -2.71 -12.20
N GLY A 171 9.74 -4.05 -12.17
CA GLY A 171 10.81 -4.84 -11.60
C GLY A 171 12.14 -4.42 -12.21
N ASN A 172 13.11 -4.08 -11.37
CA ASN A 172 14.50 -4.10 -11.81
C ASN A 172 14.77 -5.55 -12.19
N ALA A 173 14.93 -5.81 -13.49
CA ALA A 173 15.55 -7.04 -13.94
C ALA A 173 16.83 -7.22 -13.12
N SER A 174 16.92 -8.35 -12.44
CA SER A 174 18.15 -8.78 -11.77
C SER A 174 19.29 -8.67 -12.78
N ALA A 175 20.30 -7.86 -12.47
CA ALA A 175 21.59 -7.96 -13.14
C ALA A 175 22.58 -8.57 -12.14
N PRO A 176 23.46 -9.49 -12.60
CA PRO A 176 24.27 -10.38 -11.76
C PRO A 176 25.28 -9.67 -10.87
#